data_AF-A0A6N2I7D9-F1
#
_entry.id   AF-A0A6N2I7D9-F1
#
_cell.length_a   1.000
_cell.length_b   1.000
_cell.length_c   1.000
_cell.angle_alpha   90.00
_cell.angle_beta   90.00
_cell.angle_gamma   90.00
#
_symmetry.space_group_name_H-M   'P 1'
#
loop_
_entity.id
_entity.type
_entity.pdbx_description
1 polymer ?
#
loop_
_entity_poly.entity_id
_entity_poly.type
_entity_poly.pdbx_seq_one_letter_code
_entity_poly.pdbx_strand_id
1 'polypeptide(L)'
;MEGIAPIYVNKAGVRPVTYQVGIDKDSLFGDIAGAGLTYDKGTDKLQVCLSRDTGNSLRFGADGCLYAPGGETPVPDVCARPIESLPAAPNVVGAAELAGLMGPYSSPYQVDYCLAEGYDIVHFHTCTTSDGVGVVTDYWDHIISAGRSSLYLTQDARQMTAATIQSTFNYAGDVDDPRTFTWGDDDVDLEKRKDRRGGWYGWLAQRYYQPLASDFLRKIDAKSVALLDCSPDPERAAYPESDAIIGPMQVVLDHCAQSWSMIGVRELTNATTVENQGITAIMMPLKPTTWGDATLPYPVADLTAAGVEWIALYSRHADSVFTAYKDAGLQVLMRGTSRQSEYTRVSALGIRGVLQFDPSYYRGPGTVPALGGRGYRMEFDPWEHRRMGTGQLSFHTDQQLVLASGGHVRGRTEDAEQGLVLPSGFGDGRDRAAVLCGWECPMANPTSYTITFDLKWDTLSASATAARMGLLFGAVTDADPYSWPQNDPVANPAKVPAITPNCYRVYQRQNGEIGIGRFAADGSYTLLATRTSPAVSAGVWNTYELVVTADQITFTRVRSDGTRHTVTAADTTWRGAYFWVEKTESTTGSTATGFTGRVRNVSYT
;
A
#
# COMPACT_ATOMS: atom_id res chain seq x y z
N MET A 1 -0.71 0.26 -50.35
CA MET A 1 -0.56 -0.78 -51.40
C MET A 1 0.69 -0.50 -52.21
N GLU A 2 1.39 -1.55 -52.64
CA GLU A 2 2.46 -1.44 -53.63
C GLU A 2 1.93 -1.73 -55.04
N GLY A 3 2.52 -1.09 -56.04
CA GLY A 3 2.17 -1.28 -57.44
C GLY A 3 3.31 -0.90 -58.37
N ILE A 4 3.29 -1.47 -59.57
CA ILE A 4 4.22 -1.15 -60.65
C ILE A 4 3.40 -0.59 -61.82
N ALA A 5 3.44 0.72 -62.00
CA ALA A 5 2.85 1.40 -63.16
C ALA A 5 3.95 2.10 -63.98
N PRO A 6 3.93 2.01 -65.33
CA PRO A 6 4.89 2.68 -66.17
C PRO A 6 4.58 4.18 -66.27
N ILE A 7 5.35 5.01 -65.58
CA ILE A 7 5.34 6.47 -65.81
C ILE A 7 6.09 6.76 -67.12
N TYR A 8 5.40 7.32 -68.11
CA TYR A 8 5.98 7.69 -69.41
C TYR A 8 6.85 8.95 -69.31
N VAL A 9 8.09 8.78 -68.84
CA VAL A 9 9.11 9.83 -68.91
C VAL A 9 9.48 10.07 -70.39
N ASN A 10 9.57 11.34 -70.78
CA ASN A 10 9.67 11.74 -72.18
C ASN A 10 10.98 11.28 -72.87
N LYS A 11 10.83 10.50 -73.95
CA LYS A 11 11.86 10.13 -74.94
C LYS A 11 13.09 9.32 -74.47
N ALA A 12 13.20 8.91 -73.20
CA ALA A 12 14.38 8.20 -72.67
C ALA A 12 14.21 6.67 -72.47
N GLY A 13 13.03 6.11 -72.72
CA GLY A 13 12.72 4.68 -72.52
C GLY A 13 12.09 4.36 -71.16
N VAL A 14 11.40 3.22 -71.08
CA VAL A 14 10.66 2.81 -69.87
C VAL A 14 11.62 2.31 -68.80
N ARG A 15 11.52 2.86 -67.59
CA ARG A 15 12.07 2.26 -66.36
C ARG A 15 10.91 1.95 -65.40
N PRO A 16 10.81 0.74 -64.84
CA PRO A 16 9.91 0.50 -63.72
C PRO A 16 10.39 1.30 -62.51
N VAL A 17 9.46 1.94 -61.80
CA VAL A 17 9.71 2.64 -60.55
C VAL A 17 8.73 2.08 -59.54
N THR A 18 9.23 1.46 -58.46
CA THR A 18 8.39 1.02 -57.35
C THR A 18 7.91 2.24 -56.57
N TYR A 19 6.62 2.33 -56.33
CA TYR A 19 6.04 3.34 -55.44
C TYR A 19 5.13 2.67 -54.41
N GLN A 20 5.16 3.18 -53.19
CA GLN A 20 4.22 2.83 -52.13
C GLN A 20 3.11 3.87 -52.10
N VAL A 21 1.86 3.45 -52.32
CA VAL A 21 0.69 4.27 -51.99
C VAL A 21 0.32 3.99 -50.55
N GLY A 22 0.81 4.82 -49.64
CA GLY A 22 0.27 4.94 -48.29
C GLY A 22 -1.05 5.70 -48.30
N ILE A 23 -1.92 5.42 -47.33
CA ILE A 23 -3.00 6.33 -46.94
C ILE A 23 -2.47 7.06 -45.71
N ASP A 24 -2.46 8.39 -45.77
CA ASP A 24 -2.25 9.20 -44.58
C ASP A 24 -3.51 9.07 -43.70
N LYS A 25 -3.42 8.26 -42.64
CA LYS A 25 -4.52 8.06 -41.68
C LYS A 25 -4.87 9.35 -40.95
N ASP A 26 -3.88 10.17 -40.62
CA ASP A 26 -4.09 11.41 -39.86
C ASP A 26 -4.85 12.43 -40.71
N SER A 27 -4.47 12.59 -41.99
CA SER A 27 -5.21 13.42 -42.93
C SER A 27 -6.58 12.82 -43.28
N LEU A 28 -6.71 11.50 -43.41
CA LEU A 28 -7.99 10.87 -43.77
C LEU A 28 -9.00 10.97 -42.63
N PHE A 29 -8.60 10.68 -41.39
CA PHE A 29 -9.52 10.72 -40.25
C PHE A 29 -9.67 12.13 -39.68
N GLY A 30 -8.73 13.05 -39.90
CA GLY A 30 -8.88 14.46 -39.54
C GLY A 30 -10.08 15.15 -40.20
N ASP A 31 -10.42 14.76 -41.44
CA ASP A 31 -11.59 15.28 -42.17
C ASP A 31 -12.91 14.54 -41.83
N ILE A 32 -12.85 13.41 -41.11
CA ILE A 32 -14.01 12.55 -40.78
C ILE A 32 -14.37 12.66 -39.29
N ALA A 33 -13.41 12.99 -38.44
CA ALA A 33 -13.61 13.20 -37.00
C ALA A 33 -14.41 14.49 -36.73
N GLY A 34 -15.17 14.47 -35.65
CA GLY A 34 -16.00 15.57 -35.19
C GLY A 34 -16.47 15.35 -33.76
N ALA A 35 -17.33 16.23 -33.22
CA ALA A 35 -17.67 16.23 -31.78
C ALA A 35 -18.23 14.90 -31.22
N GLY A 36 -18.76 14.00 -32.06
CA GLY A 36 -19.23 12.66 -31.67
C GLY A 36 -18.31 11.49 -32.08
N LEU A 37 -17.22 11.73 -32.83
CA LEU A 37 -16.33 10.70 -33.38
C LEU A 37 -14.89 11.20 -33.40
N THR A 38 -14.03 10.61 -32.57
CA THR A 38 -12.61 10.96 -32.46
C THR A 38 -11.76 9.84 -33.04
N TYR A 39 -10.67 10.18 -33.73
CA TYR A 39 -9.61 9.23 -34.08
C TYR A 39 -8.48 9.32 -33.06
N ASP A 40 -8.25 8.24 -32.33
CA ASP A 40 -7.23 8.15 -31.29
C ASP A 40 -5.97 7.48 -31.83
N LYS A 41 -4.88 8.25 -31.81
CA LYS A 41 -3.56 7.83 -32.27
C LYS A 41 -2.86 6.90 -31.29
N GLY A 42 -3.26 6.88 -30.01
CA GLY A 42 -2.71 5.98 -29.01
C GLY A 42 -3.16 4.53 -29.23
N THR A 43 -4.40 4.31 -29.68
CA THR A 43 -4.95 2.96 -29.92
C THR A 43 -5.18 2.60 -31.39
N ASP A 44 -4.83 3.47 -32.34
CA ASP A 44 -4.99 3.30 -33.80
C ASP A 44 -6.45 3.07 -34.25
N LYS A 45 -7.42 3.67 -33.53
CA LYS A 45 -8.87 3.40 -33.65
C LYS A 45 -9.71 4.67 -33.78
N LEU A 46 -10.86 4.52 -34.43
CA LEU A 46 -11.99 5.46 -34.31
C LEU A 46 -12.83 5.11 -33.07
N GLN A 47 -13.21 6.13 -32.32
CA GLN A 47 -13.94 6.05 -31.05
C GLN A 47 -15.16 6.99 -31.09
N VAL A 48 -16.25 6.60 -30.43
CA VAL A 48 -17.47 7.42 -30.32
C VAL A 48 -17.45 8.19 -29.00
N CYS A 49 -17.62 9.51 -29.07
CA CYS A 49 -17.81 10.33 -27.88
C CYS A 49 -19.27 10.23 -27.42
N LEU A 50 -19.50 9.61 -26.25
CA LEU A 50 -20.80 9.63 -25.59
C LEU A 50 -20.93 10.91 -24.77
N SER A 51 -22.05 11.62 -24.88
CA SER A 51 -22.26 12.83 -24.08
C SER A 51 -22.36 12.51 -22.58
N ARG A 52 -21.69 13.32 -21.75
CA ARG A 52 -21.81 13.35 -20.29
C ARG A 52 -23.00 14.22 -19.80
N ASP A 53 -23.78 14.83 -20.70
CA ASP A 53 -24.91 15.72 -20.36
C ASP A 53 -26.01 14.99 -19.57
N THR A 54 -26.55 15.65 -18.54
CA THR A 54 -27.64 15.12 -17.70
C THR A 54 -28.86 14.75 -18.55
N GLY A 55 -29.21 13.47 -18.55
CA GLY A 55 -30.33 12.92 -19.32
C GLY A 55 -29.93 12.19 -20.62
N ASN A 56 -28.65 12.17 -20.99
CA ASN A 56 -28.19 11.19 -21.99
C ASN A 56 -28.33 9.77 -21.43
N SER A 57 -28.98 8.87 -22.18
CA SER A 57 -29.06 7.44 -21.86
C SER A 57 -28.22 6.55 -22.79
N LEU A 58 -27.61 7.13 -23.83
CA LEU A 58 -26.81 6.40 -24.82
C LEU A 58 -25.56 5.80 -24.19
N ARG A 59 -25.42 4.48 -24.31
CA ARG A 59 -24.29 3.68 -23.81
C ARG A 59 -23.87 2.63 -24.85
N PHE A 60 -22.82 1.87 -24.58
CA PHE A 60 -22.54 0.66 -25.35
C PHE A 60 -23.48 -0.48 -24.92
N GLY A 61 -23.93 -1.27 -25.90
CA GLY A 61 -24.65 -2.52 -25.68
C GLY A 61 -23.69 -3.68 -25.41
N ALA A 62 -24.21 -4.82 -24.95
CA ALA A 62 -23.43 -6.05 -24.75
C ALA A 62 -22.92 -6.69 -26.07
N ASP A 63 -23.24 -6.09 -27.20
CA ASP A 63 -22.77 -6.37 -28.57
C ASP A 63 -21.72 -5.34 -29.07
N GLY A 64 -21.29 -4.40 -28.20
CA GLY A 64 -20.36 -3.32 -28.54
C GLY A 64 -20.96 -2.21 -29.41
N CYS A 65 -22.26 -2.27 -29.71
CA CYS A 65 -22.94 -1.27 -30.53
C CYS A 65 -23.53 -0.12 -29.69
N LEU A 66 -23.87 1.01 -30.31
CA LEU A 66 -24.52 2.12 -29.61
C LEU A 66 -25.96 1.77 -29.25
N TYR A 67 -26.24 1.70 -27.95
CA TYR A 67 -27.52 1.31 -27.38
C TYR A 67 -28.15 2.47 -26.62
N ALA A 68 -29.33 2.90 -27.07
CA ALA A 68 -30.17 3.87 -26.39
C ALA A 68 -31.34 3.14 -25.69
N PRO A 69 -31.33 2.97 -24.34
CA PRO A 69 -32.51 2.58 -23.61
C PRO A 69 -33.52 3.74 -23.68
N GLY A 70 -34.57 3.55 -24.48
CA GLY A 70 -35.65 4.51 -24.63
C GLY A 70 -36.55 4.55 -23.39
N GLY A 71 -36.24 5.42 -22.44
CA GLY A 71 -37.06 5.68 -21.26
C GLY A 71 -36.29 6.41 -20.16
N GLU A 72 -37.02 6.96 -19.20
CA GLU A 72 -36.45 7.38 -17.91
C GLU A 72 -35.91 6.14 -17.21
N THR A 73 -34.61 5.89 -17.37
CA THR A 73 -33.93 4.83 -16.63
C THR A 73 -33.87 5.26 -15.16
N PRO A 74 -34.36 4.45 -14.20
CA PRO A 74 -34.19 4.79 -12.79
C PRO A 74 -32.70 4.77 -12.47
N VAL A 75 -32.09 5.95 -12.36
CA VAL A 75 -30.71 6.07 -11.88
C VAL A 75 -30.72 5.61 -10.41
N PRO A 76 -29.80 4.73 -9.98
CA PRO A 76 -29.63 4.38 -8.58
C PRO A 76 -28.98 5.53 -7.76
N ASP A 77 -29.56 6.74 -7.84
CA ASP A 77 -29.09 8.00 -7.24
C ASP A 77 -28.87 7.92 -5.71
N VAL A 78 -29.42 6.88 -5.07
CA VAL A 78 -29.36 6.64 -3.63
C VAL A 78 -28.14 5.79 -3.23
N CYS A 79 -27.36 5.23 -4.17
CA CYS A 79 -26.26 4.30 -3.88
C CYS A 79 -24.97 4.50 -4.68
N ALA A 80 -24.98 5.21 -5.81
CA ALA A 80 -23.77 5.50 -6.59
C ALA A 80 -22.91 6.60 -5.92
N ARG A 81 -21.60 6.39 -5.87
CA ARG A 81 -20.56 7.36 -5.49
C ARG A 81 -19.73 7.76 -6.73
N PRO A 82 -20.19 8.72 -7.54
CA PRO A 82 -19.38 9.24 -8.64
C PRO A 82 -18.17 10.07 -8.12
N ILE A 83 -17.20 10.34 -8.98
CA ILE A 83 -15.93 11.03 -8.64
C ILE A 83 -16.19 12.41 -8.02
N GLU A 84 -17.21 13.12 -8.49
CA GLU A 84 -17.64 14.43 -8.00
C GLU A 84 -18.22 14.36 -6.56
N SER A 85 -18.67 13.18 -6.12
CA SER A 85 -19.20 12.94 -4.77
C SER A 85 -18.13 12.63 -3.72
N LEU A 86 -16.87 12.41 -4.13
CA LEU A 86 -15.76 12.16 -3.21
C LEU A 86 -15.67 13.26 -2.14
N PRO A 87 -15.38 12.95 -0.85
CA PRO A 87 -15.26 13.96 0.20
C PRO A 87 -14.34 15.12 -0.18
N ALA A 88 -14.68 16.35 0.22
CA ALA A 88 -13.80 17.52 0.01
C ALA A 88 -12.48 17.37 0.79
N ALA A 89 -11.43 18.05 0.34
CA ALA A 89 -10.13 18.07 1.01
C ALA A 89 -10.25 18.40 2.52
N PRO A 90 -9.50 17.74 3.43
CA PRO A 90 -8.50 16.69 3.20
C PRO A 90 -9.05 15.24 3.31
N ASN A 91 -10.36 15.04 3.12
CA ASN A 91 -11.08 13.90 3.70
C ASN A 91 -11.19 12.64 2.82
N VAL A 92 -10.60 12.59 1.61
CA VAL A 92 -10.65 11.37 0.79
C VAL A 92 -9.73 10.29 1.37
N VAL A 93 -10.28 9.10 1.63
CA VAL A 93 -9.51 7.93 2.06
C VAL A 93 -9.65 6.80 1.04
N GLY A 94 -8.62 6.64 0.21
CA GLY A 94 -8.48 5.55 -0.73
C GLY A 94 -7.72 4.35 -0.15
N ALA A 95 -8.14 3.15 -0.54
CA ALA A 95 -7.50 1.88 -0.23
C ALA A 95 -6.52 1.49 -1.35
N ALA A 96 -5.23 1.71 -1.11
CA ALA A 96 -4.15 1.35 -2.02
C ALA A 96 -3.93 -0.16 -2.06
N GLU A 97 -3.76 -0.72 -3.25
CA GLU A 97 -3.48 -2.16 -3.47
C GLU A 97 -4.51 -3.06 -2.75
N LEU A 98 -5.80 -2.67 -2.84
CA LEU A 98 -6.95 -3.22 -2.09
C LEU A 98 -6.79 -3.20 -0.56
N ALA A 99 -6.25 -2.11 0.00
CA ALA A 99 -5.77 -2.07 1.39
C ALA A 99 -4.74 -3.18 1.65
N GLY A 100 -3.63 -3.14 0.89
CA GLY A 100 -2.65 -4.21 0.79
C GLY A 100 -1.96 -4.64 2.10
N LEU A 101 -2.06 -3.87 3.19
CA LEU A 101 -1.61 -4.30 4.52
C LEU A 101 -2.66 -5.15 5.26
N MET A 102 -3.86 -5.34 4.72
CA MET A 102 -4.92 -6.19 5.26
C MET A 102 -5.13 -7.46 4.41
N GLY A 103 -4.61 -7.52 3.17
CA GLY A 103 -4.61 -8.74 2.37
C GLY A 103 -3.98 -8.63 0.97
N PRO A 104 -4.17 -9.66 0.13
CA PRO A 104 -3.50 -9.77 -1.18
C PRO A 104 -4.06 -8.79 -2.23
N TYR A 105 -3.17 -8.26 -3.05
CA TYR A 105 -3.39 -7.12 -3.95
C TYR A 105 -4.40 -7.36 -5.10
N SER A 106 -4.56 -8.60 -5.55
CA SER A 106 -5.59 -8.99 -6.53
C SER A 106 -6.76 -9.76 -5.93
N SER A 107 -6.92 -9.75 -4.61
CA SER A 107 -7.92 -10.56 -3.90
C SER A 107 -9.35 -10.03 -4.10
N PRO A 108 -10.29 -10.81 -4.67
CA PRO A 108 -11.70 -10.41 -4.74
C PRO A 108 -12.34 -10.24 -3.35
N TYR A 109 -11.78 -10.85 -2.32
CA TYR A 109 -12.22 -10.66 -0.93
C TYR A 109 -11.81 -9.30 -0.36
N GLN A 110 -10.70 -8.72 -0.83
CA GLN A 110 -10.25 -7.40 -0.37
C GLN A 110 -11.05 -6.26 -1.02
N VAL A 111 -11.63 -6.48 -2.21
CA VAL A 111 -12.70 -5.61 -2.72
C VAL A 111 -13.90 -5.60 -1.76
N ASP A 112 -14.34 -6.78 -1.28
CA ASP A 112 -15.47 -6.86 -0.33
C ASP A 112 -15.16 -6.19 1.01
N TYR A 113 -13.94 -6.37 1.54
CA TYR A 113 -13.44 -5.64 2.70
C TYR A 113 -13.47 -4.12 2.48
N CYS A 114 -12.93 -3.64 1.35
CA CYS A 114 -12.88 -2.22 1.06
C CYS A 114 -14.27 -1.56 0.94
N LEU A 115 -15.24 -2.30 0.42
CA LEU A 115 -16.63 -1.85 0.32
C LEU A 115 -17.37 -1.93 1.67
N ALA A 116 -17.09 -2.94 2.50
CA ALA A 116 -17.66 -3.06 3.85
C ALA A 116 -17.15 -1.95 4.79
N GLU A 117 -15.87 -1.60 4.69
CA GLU A 117 -15.27 -0.45 5.37
C GLU A 117 -15.64 0.91 4.75
N GLY A 118 -16.24 0.89 3.55
CA GLY A 118 -16.83 2.06 2.91
C GLY A 118 -15.85 3.12 2.42
N TYR A 119 -14.60 2.73 2.08
CA TYR A 119 -13.56 3.62 1.56
C TYR A 119 -14.02 4.41 0.33
N ASP A 120 -13.43 5.58 0.11
CA ASP A 120 -13.86 6.50 -0.95
C ASP A 120 -13.33 6.10 -2.34
N ILE A 121 -12.14 5.49 -2.38
CA ILE A 121 -11.49 4.95 -3.59
C ILE A 121 -10.99 3.52 -3.31
N VAL A 122 -11.20 2.59 -4.25
CA VAL A 122 -10.62 1.24 -4.26
C VAL A 122 -9.59 1.16 -5.39
N HIS A 123 -8.30 1.11 -5.04
CA HIS A 123 -7.19 1.04 -6.00
C HIS A 123 -6.66 -0.39 -6.16
N PHE A 124 -6.44 -0.78 -7.41
CA PHE A 124 -5.86 -2.07 -7.79
C PHE A 124 -5.04 -1.92 -9.08
N HIS A 125 -4.02 -2.78 -9.25
CA HIS A 125 -3.18 -2.81 -10.45
C HIS A 125 -3.90 -3.55 -11.59
N THR A 126 -3.86 -3.01 -12.81
CA THR A 126 -4.55 -3.58 -13.96
C THR A 126 -3.80 -3.42 -15.28
N CYS A 127 -3.97 -4.38 -16.19
CA CYS A 127 -3.46 -4.27 -17.55
C CYS A 127 -4.41 -4.92 -18.57
N THR A 128 -4.04 -4.86 -19.85
CA THR A 128 -4.67 -5.62 -20.94
C THR A 128 -4.16 -7.07 -20.97
N THR A 129 -4.96 -8.01 -21.50
CA THR A 129 -4.55 -9.38 -21.86
C THR A 129 -4.22 -9.52 -23.35
N SER A 130 -3.69 -10.66 -23.81
CA SER A 130 -3.35 -10.86 -25.23
C SER A 130 -4.56 -10.80 -26.18
N ASP A 131 -5.76 -11.02 -25.63
CA ASP A 131 -7.06 -10.93 -26.29
C ASP A 131 -7.83 -9.63 -25.99
N GLY A 132 -7.15 -8.61 -25.43
CA GLY A 132 -7.67 -7.24 -25.31
C GLY A 132 -8.53 -6.94 -24.07
N VAL A 133 -8.65 -7.88 -23.13
CA VAL A 133 -9.52 -7.75 -21.95
C VAL A 133 -8.77 -7.11 -20.78
N GLY A 134 -9.45 -6.32 -19.95
CA GLY A 134 -8.85 -5.78 -18.71
C GLY A 134 -8.74 -6.84 -17.61
N VAL A 135 -7.55 -7.01 -17.04
CA VAL A 135 -7.26 -7.97 -15.97
C VAL A 135 -6.63 -7.28 -14.76
N VAL A 136 -6.92 -7.79 -13.55
CA VAL A 136 -6.25 -7.36 -12.31
C VAL A 136 -4.94 -8.12 -12.17
N THR A 137 -3.86 -7.46 -11.79
CA THR A 137 -2.57 -8.11 -11.49
C THR A 137 -2.24 -7.95 -10.00
N ASP A 138 -1.34 -8.78 -9.47
CA ASP A 138 -0.84 -8.55 -8.11
C ASP A 138 0.01 -7.27 -8.06
N TYR A 139 0.98 -7.10 -8.98
CA TYR A 139 1.99 -6.04 -8.89
C TYR A 139 2.08 -5.15 -10.15
N TRP A 140 2.64 -3.96 -9.90
CA TRP A 140 3.29 -2.92 -10.70
C TRP A 140 4.09 -3.35 -11.94
N ASP A 141 4.38 -4.63 -12.14
CA ASP A 141 5.09 -5.20 -13.31
C ASP A 141 4.10 -5.89 -14.28
N HIS A 142 2.85 -6.03 -13.86
CA HIS A 142 1.75 -6.70 -14.54
C HIS A 142 2.02 -8.18 -14.88
N ILE A 143 2.87 -8.85 -14.09
CA ILE A 143 3.14 -10.29 -14.23
C ILE A 143 2.21 -11.12 -13.34
N ILE A 144 1.87 -12.32 -13.80
CA ILE A 144 1.29 -13.37 -12.96
C ILE A 144 2.42 -14.33 -12.59
N SER A 145 2.81 -14.34 -11.32
CA SER A 145 3.95 -15.15 -10.82
C SER A 145 3.58 -16.62 -10.61
N ALA A 146 4.42 -17.54 -11.10
CA ALA A 146 4.29 -18.97 -10.79
C ALA A 146 4.62 -19.27 -9.31
N GLY A 147 5.44 -18.43 -8.65
CA GLY A 147 5.67 -18.48 -7.21
C GLY A 147 4.39 -18.19 -6.39
N ARG A 148 3.47 -17.39 -6.95
CA ARG A 148 2.19 -16.98 -6.31
C ARG A 148 0.98 -17.79 -6.77
N SER A 149 1.02 -18.39 -7.96
CA SER A 149 -0.14 -18.98 -8.63
C SER A 149 0.07 -20.44 -9.09
N SER A 150 -0.96 -21.01 -9.72
CA SER A 150 -0.96 -22.33 -10.36
C SER A 150 -0.27 -22.38 -11.73
N LEU A 151 0.39 -21.30 -12.18
CA LEU A 151 1.17 -21.31 -13.42
C LEU A 151 2.46 -22.14 -13.26
N TYR A 152 2.95 -22.65 -14.40
CA TYR A 152 4.25 -23.34 -14.48
C TYR A 152 5.44 -22.38 -14.62
N LEU A 153 5.21 -21.18 -15.16
CA LEU A 153 6.20 -20.12 -15.38
C LEU A 153 5.57 -18.77 -15.08
N THR A 154 6.37 -17.84 -14.56
CA THR A 154 5.97 -16.43 -14.38
C THR A 154 5.85 -15.77 -15.74
N GLN A 155 4.73 -15.08 -16.00
CA GLN A 155 4.38 -14.56 -17.32
C GLN A 155 3.81 -13.13 -17.24
N ASP A 156 4.17 -12.28 -18.21
CA ASP A 156 3.48 -11.01 -18.49
C ASP A 156 2.01 -11.31 -18.87
N ALA A 157 1.05 -10.72 -18.14
CA ALA A 157 -0.37 -10.99 -18.35
C ALA A 157 -0.86 -10.61 -19.76
N ARG A 158 -0.20 -9.66 -20.43
CA ARG A 158 -0.49 -9.24 -21.81
C ARG A 158 -0.11 -10.32 -22.85
N GLN A 159 0.63 -11.35 -22.44
CA GLN A 159 1.00 -12.51 -23.26
C GLN A 159 0.11 -13.74 -22.99
N MET A 160 -0.88 -13.62 -22.10
CA MET A 160 -1.85 -14.65 -21.77
C MET A 160 -3.25 -14.22 -22.21
N THR A 161 -4.13 -15.18 -22.53
CA THR A 161 -5.55 -14.88 -22.77
C THR A 161 -6.30 -14.69 -21.45
N ALA A 162 -7.38 -13.91 -21.47
CA ALA A 162 -8.28 -13.73 -20.33
C ALA A 162 -8.78 -15.07 -19.78
N ALA A 163 -9.11 -16.02 -20.66
CA ALA A 163 -9.51 -17.38 -20.28
C ALA A 163 -8.38 -18.17 -19.58
N THR A 164 -7.12 -17.99 -20.00
CA THR A 164 -5.97 -18.59 -19.32
C THR A 164 -5.81 -18.01 -17.92
N ILE A 165 -5.91 -16.68 -17.79
CA ILE A 165 -5.75 -16.00 -16.51
C ILE A 165 -6.90 -16.33 -15.55
N GLN A 166 -8.17 -16.31 -15.98
CA GLN A 166 -9.29 -16.73 -15.13
C GLN A 166 -9.22 -18.20 -14.69
N SER A 167 -8.53 -19.07 -15.44
CA SER A 167 -8.26 -20.45 -15.02
C SER A 167 -7.13 -20.57 -13.97
N THR A 168 -6.35 -19.50 -13.78
CA THR A 168 -5.21 -19.45 -12.87
C THR A 168 -5.66 -19.25 -11.43
N PHE A 169 -5.16 -20.10 -10.53
CA PHE A 169 -5.57 -20.17 -9.13
C PHE A 169 -4.43 -19.73 -8.20
N ASN A 170 -4.69 -18.75 -7.34
CA ASN A 170 -3.69 -18.10 -6.50
C ASN A 170 -3.54 -18.74 -5.13
N TYR A 171 -2.30 -19.05 -4.79
CA TYR A 171 -1.88 -19.52 -3.48
C TYR A 171 -1.55 -18.33 -2.58
N ALA A 172 -2.50 -17.41 -2.42
CA ALA A 172 -2.32 -16.23 -1.58
C ALA A 172 -2.07 -16.59 -0.10
N GLY A 173 -2.77 -17.61 0.40
CA GLY A 173 -2.54 -18.17 1.72
C GLY A 173 -3.34 -19.45 1.95
N ASP A 174 -3.58 -19.73 3.23
CA ASP A 174 -4.63 -20.61 3.73
C ASP A 174 -5.27 -19.90 4.94
N VAL A 175 -6.40 -20.41 5.44
CA VAL A 175 -7.12 -19.81 6.58
C VAL A 175 -6.55 -20.23 7.94
N ASP A 176 -5.79 -21.34 7.98
CA ASP A 176 -5.30 -21.94 9.22
C ASP A 176 -3.76 -21.86 9.41
N ASP A 177 -2.98 -21.51 8.38
CA ASP A 177 -1.51 -21.45 8.43
C ASP A 177 -1.01 -19.98 8.34
N PRO A 178 -0.27 -19.47 9.34
CA PRO A 178 0.20 -18.10 9.39
C PRO A 178 1.59 -17.85 8.75
N ARG A 179 2.06 -18.73 7.86
CA ARG A 179 3.42 -18.68 7.31
C ARG A 179 3.43 -18.27 5.84
N THR A 180 4.00 -17.11 5.53
CA THR A 180 4.41 -16.76 4.17
C THR A 180 5.40 -17.80 3.63
N PHE A 181 4.99 -18.63 2.67
CA PHE A 181 5.91 -19.44 1.88
C PHE A 181 6.77 -18.50 1.02
N THR A 182 8.07 -18.42 1.34
CA THR A 182 9.01 -17.61 0.57
C THR A 182 9.70 -18.47 -0.49
N TRP A 183 9.40 -18.19 -1.75
CA TRP A 183 10.22 -18.56 -2.89
C TRP A 183 10.70 -17.28 -3.59
N GLY A 184 11.82 -17.38 -4.30
CA GLY A 184 12.15 -16.39 -5.32
C GLY A 184 11.31 -16.65 -6.56
N ASP A 185 11.04 -15.61 -7.36
CA ASP A 185 10.26 -15.74 -8.60
C ASP A 185 10.97 -16.56 -9.71
N ASP A 186 12.24 -16.97 -9.47
CA ASP A 186 13.13 -17.68 -10.42
C ASP A 186 13.19 -19.22 -10.29
N ASP A 187 12.82 -19.85 -9.16
CA ASP A 187 12.98 -21.31 -8.96
C ASP A 187 11.69 -22.07 -9.32
N VAL A 188 11.77 -22.95 -10.32
CA VAL A 188 10.62 -23.61 -10.97
C VAL A 188 10.30 -25.00 -10.37
N ASP A 189 11.02 -25.42 -9.32
CA ASP A 189 11.02 -26.80 -8.81
C ASP A 189 9.79 -27.13 -7.94
N LEU A 190 8.69 -27.46 -8.60
CA LEU A 190 7.40 -27.80 -7.97
C LEU A 190 7.48 -28.96 -6.95
N GLU A 191 8.53 -29.80 -6.95
CA GLU A 191 8.71 -30.88 -5.96
C GLU A 191 9.19 -30.36 -4.59
N LYS A 192 9.80 -29.17 -4.54
CA LYS A 192 10.17 -28.50 -3.27
C LYS A 192 8.97 -27.87 -2.55
N ARG A 193 7.86 -27.60 -3.26
CA ARG A 193 6.67 -26.83 -2.81
C ARG A 193 5.76 -27.63 -1.87
N LYS A 194 6.33 -28.14 -0.76
CA LYS A 194 5.76 -29.17 0.13
C LYS A 194 4.74 -28.64 1.14
N ASP A 195 4.77 -27.34 1.42
CA ASP A 195 3.93 -26.61 2.37
C ASP A 195 2.92 -25.70 1.66
N ARG A 196 2.07 -26.30 0.81
CA ARG A 196 0.96 -25.61 0.10
C ARG A 196 -0.02 -24.84 1.01
N ARG A 197 0.09 -24.98 2.33
CA ARG A 197 -0.68 -24.25 3.33
C ARG A 197 -0.20 -22.82 3.54
N GLY A 198 1.10 -22.52 3.40
CA GLY A 198 1.58 -21.17 3.65
C GLY A 198 1.05 -20.13 2.66
N GLY A 199 1.28 -20.35 1.37
CA GLY A 199 0.97 -19.36 0.33
C GLY A 199 1.83 -18.09 0.42
N TRP A 200 1.68 -17.17 -0.53
CA TRP A 200 2.63 -16.06 -0.68
C TRP A 200 2.44 -14.91 0.32
N TYR A 201 1.19 -14.61 0.70
CA TYR A 201 0.82 -13.59 1.69
C TYR A 201 0.73 -14.15 3.12
N GLY A 202 0.52 -15.46 3.28
CA GLY A 202 0.76 -16.17 4.54
C GLY A 202 -0.23 -15.94 5.69
N TRP A 203 -1.29 -15.13 5.52
CA TRP A 203 -2.22 -14.81 6.61
C TRP A 203 -3.67 -14.71 6.14
N LEU A 204 -4.53 -15.64 6.57
CA LEU A 204 -5.98 -15.72 6.34
C LEU A 204 -6.47 -15.59 4.89
N ALA A 205 -5.55 -15.46 3.93
CA ALA A 205 -5.84 -15.19 2.54
C ALA A 205 -6.37 -16.47 1.87
N GLN A 206 -7.70 -16.57 1.77
CA GLN A 206 -8.34 -17.61 0.98
C GLN A 206 -7.78 -17.61 -0.45
N ARG A 207 -7.63 -18.81 -1.02
CA ARG A 207 -7.19 -18.99 -2.41
C ARG A 207 -8.31 -18.60 -3.37
N TYR A 208 -7.99 -17.89 -4.45
CA TYR A 208 -8.95 -17.37 -5.42
C TYR A 208 -8.46 -17.58 -6.86
N TYR A 209 -9.38 -17.56 -7.83
CA TYR A 209 -9.04 -17.46 -9.25
C TYR A 209 -8.69 -16.01 -9.61
N GLN A 210 -7.70 -15.78 -10.48
CA GLN A 210 -7.29 -14.42 -10.86
C GLN A 210 -8.48 -13.67 -11.48
N PRO A 211 -8.91 -12.53 -10.90
CA PRO A 211 -10.08 -11.80 -11.37
C PRO A 211 -9.77 -10.94 -12.59
N LEU A 212 -10.76 -10.78 -13.47
CA LEU A 212 -10.72 -9.72 -14.48
C LEU A 212 -11.08 -8.38 -13.85
N ALA A 213 -10.70 -7.27 -14.50
CA ALA A 213 -11.11 -5.94 -14.06
C ALA A 213 -12.65 -5.78 -14.08
N SER A 214 -13.35 -6.51 -14.96
CA SER A 214 -14.82 -6.60 -14.99
C SER A 214 -15.41 -7.24 -13.72
N ASP A 215 -14.74 -8.23 -13.13
CA ASP A 215 -15.18 -8.84 -11.86
C ASP A 215 -15.09 -7.86 -10.69
N PHE A 216 -14.10 -6.95 -10.74
CA PHE A 216 -13.93 -5.90 -9.74
C PHE A 216 -14.91 -4.74 -9.96
N LEU A 217 -15.05 -4.23 -11.19
CA LEU A 217 -16.07 -3.21 -11.49
C LEU A 217 -17.48 -3.71 -11.17
N ARG A 218 -17.80 -4.99 -11.41
CA ARG A 218 -19.08 -5.62 -11.04
C ARG A 218 -19.29 -5.78 -9.53
N LYS A 219 -18.23 -5.83 -8.73
CA LYS A 219 -18.29 -5.86 -7.25
C LYS A 219 -18.46 -4.46 -6.69
N ILE A 220 -17.59 -3.54 -7.13
CA ILE A 220 -17.60 -2.12 -6.76
C ILE A 220 -18.96 -1.52 -7.13
N ASP A 221 -19.34 -1.60 -8.41
CA ASP A 221 -20.69 -1.27 -8.92
C ASP A 221 -21.19 0.04 -8.28
N ALA A 222 -20.43 1.10 -8.59
CA ALA A 222 -20.52 2.48 -8.09
C ALA A 222 -20.51 2.72 -6.56
N LYS A 223 -20.36 1.70 -5.69
CA LYS A 223 -20.38 1.91 -4.21
C LYS A 223 -19.16 2.66 -3.66
N SER A 224 -18.11 2.76 -4.45
CA SER A 224 -16.84 3.47 -4.23
C SER A 224 -16.25 3.82 -5.60
N VAL A 225 -15.32 4.78 -5.67
CA VAL A 225 -14.62 5.07 -6.93
C VAL A 225 -13.59 3.96 -7.19
N ALA A 226 -13.60 3.36 -8.38
CA ALA A 226 -12.56 2.43 -8.80
C ALA A 226 -11.33 3.20 -9.30
N LEU A 227 -10.12 2.75 -8.93
CA LEU A 227 -8.86 3.26 -9.48
C LEU A 227 -8.04 2.11 -10.05
N LEU A 228 -8.07 2.02 -11.38
CA LEU A 228 -7.37 1.04 -12.20
C LEU A 228 -5.96 1.59 -12.50
N ASP A 229 -4.96 1.24 -11.68
CA ASP A 229 -3.57 1.68 -11.90
C ASP A 229 -2.95 0.83 -13.02
N CYS A 230 -2.74 1.46 -14.17
CA CYS A 230 -2.21 0.86 -15.38
C CYS A 230 -0.76 1.29 -15.66
N SER A 231 -0.07 1.84 -14.66
CA SER A 231 1.23 2.48 -14.84
C SER A 231 2.40 1.58 -14.39
N PRO A 232 2.92 0.67 -15.23
CA PRO A 232 3.89 -0.30 -14.78
C PRO A 232 5.26 0.33 -14.48
N ASP A 233 6.05 -0.25 -13.60
CA ASP A 233 7.43 0.18 -13.35
C ASP A 233 8.28 -0.01 -14.64
N PRO A 234 8.82 1.06 -15.26
CA PRO A 234 9.50 0.99 -16.55
C PRO A 234 10.86 0.30 -16.48
N GLU A 235 11.41 0.04 -15.29
CA GLU A 235 12.58 -0.83 -15.13
C GLU A 235 12.21 -2.33 -15.15
N ARG A 236 10.91 -2.67 -15.11
CA ARG A 236 10.36 -4.04 -15.08
C ARG A 236 9.52 -4.38 -16.31
N ALA A 237 8.73 -3.42 -16.80
CA ALA A 237 7.88 -3.58 -17.97
C ALA A 237 8.64 -3.27 -19.26
N ALA A 238 8.93 -4.31 -20.05
CA ALA A 238 9.59 -4.21 -21.34
C ALA A 238 8.65 -3.75 -22.49
N TYR A 239 7.74 -2.81 -22.23
CA TYR A 239 6.65 -2.43 -23.13
C TYR A 239 6.09 -1.02 -22.82
N PRO A 240 5.44 -0.33 -23.79
CA PRO A 240 4.86 0.99 -23.57
C PRO A 240 3.57 0.92 -22.75
N GLU A 241 3.31 1.94 -21.93
CA GLU A 241 2.12 2.01 -21.08
C GLU A 241 0.80 2.06 -21.89
N SER A 242 0.85 2.51 -23.14
CA SER A 242 -0.25 2.43 -24.12
C SER A 242 -0.82 1.02 -24.31
N ASP A 243 0.00 -0.03 -24.16
CA ASP A 243 -0.46 -1.42 -24.25
C ASP A 243 -1.29 -1.83 -23.02
N ALA A 244 -1.00 -1.24 -21.85
CA ALA A 244 -1.61 -1.62 -20.57
C ALA A 244 -3.01 -1.05 -20.38
N ILE A 245 -3.31 0.12 -20.96
CA ILE A 245 -4.57 0.84 -20.75
C ILE A 245 -5.76 0.30 -21.58
N ILE A 246 -5.52 -0.41 -22.68
CA ILE A 246 -6.57 -0.79 -23.66
C ILE A 246 -7.71 -1.60 -23.01
N GLY A 247 -7.38 -2.66 -22.28
CA GLY A 247 -8.37 -3.51 -21.59
C GLY A 247 -9.09 -2.78 -20.45
N PRO A 248 -8.36 -2.08 -19.55
CA PRO A 248 -8.92 -1.19 -18.54
C PRO A 248 -9.86 -0.10 -19.08
N MET A 249 -9.54 0.52 -20.23
CA MET A 249 -10.44 1.48 -20.90
C MET A 249 -11.72 0.79 -21.39
N GLN A 250 -11.57 -0.31 -22.15
CA GLN A 250 -12.71 -1.05 -22.71
C GLN A 250 -13.68 -1.50 -21.61
N VAL A 251 -13.17 -2.07 -20.51
CA VAL A 251 -14.03 -2.58 -19.44
C VAL A 251 -14.74 -1.48 -18.65
N VAL A 252 -14.15 -0.28 -18.52
CA VAL A 252 -14.84 0.89 -17.96
C VAL A 252 -15.97 1.36 -18.88
N LEU A 253 -15.78 1.34 -20.21
CA LEU A 253 -16.83 1.66 -21.18
C LEU A 253 -17.97 0.62 -21.15
N ASP A 254 -17.63 -0.67 -21.15
CA ASP A 254 -18.59 -1.79 -21.13
C ASP A 254 -19.46 -1.78 -19.87
N HIS A 255 -18.87 -1.45 -18.71
CA HIS A 255 -19.59 -1.35 -17.43
C HIS A 255 -20.31 -0.01 -17.23
N CYS A 256 -20.24 0.93 -18.18
CA CYS A 256 -20.75 2.30 -18.04
C CYS A 256 -20.19 2.99 -16.78
N ALA A 257 -18.92 2.74 -16.48
CA ALA A 257 -18.28 3.05 -15.20
C ALA A 257 -17.55 4.41 -15.18
N GLN A 258 -17.66 5.19 -16.26
CA GLN A 258 -16.92 6.45 -16.49
C GLN A 258 -17.02 7.46 -15.34
N SER A 259 -18.19 7.61 -14.73
CA SER A 259 -18.43 8.60 -13.65
C SER A 259 -17.91 8.17 -12.28
N TRP A 260 -17.50 6.91 -12.11
CA TRP A 260 -17.00 6.36 -10.84
C TRP A 260 -15.71 5.54 -11.02
N SER A 261 -15.01 5.69 -12.14
CA SER A 261 -13.74 5.00 -12.42
C SER A 261 -12.66 5.96 -12.91
N MET A 262 -11.50 5.87 -12.28
CA MET A 262 -10.27 6.54 -12.70
C MET A 262 -9.31 5.50 -13.30
N ILE A 263 -8.54 5.89 -14.32
CA ILE A 263 -7.43 5.10 -14.84
C ILE A 263 -6.11 5.81 -14.51
N GLY A 264 -5.22 5.08 -13.83
CA GLY A 264 -3.90 5.54 -13.40
C GLY A 264 -2.85 5.35 -14.48
N VAL A 265 -2.15 6.43 -14.83
CA VAL A 265 -1.17 6.48 -15.95
C VAL A 265 0.03 7.37 -15.59
N ARG A 266 1.14 7.23 -16.31
CA ARG A 266 2.37 8.01 -16.13
C ARG A 266 2.73 8.86 -17.34
N GLU A 267 2.33 8.45 -18.54
CA GLU A 267 2.58 9.21 -19.76
C GLU A 267 1.39 10.16 -20.04
N LEU A 268 1.68 11.44 -20.31
CA LEU A 268 0.64 12.46 -20.57
C LEU A 268 -0.19 12.17 -21.84
N THR A 269 0.42 11.47 -22.80
CA THR A 269 -0.24 10.92 -23.98
C THR A 269 -1.35 9.94 -23.60
N ASN A 270 -1.07 9.05 -22.63
CA ASN A 270 -2.04 8.05 -22.16
C ASN A 270 -3.13 8.69 -21.30
N ALA A 271 -2.80 9.71 -20.50
CA ALA A 271 -3.79 10.52 -19.79
C ALA A 271 -4.78 11.19 -20.76
N THR A 272 -4.28 11.80 -21.83
CA THR A 272 -5.12 12.40 -22.88
C THR A 272 -5.97 11.34 -23.59
N THR A 273 -5.42 10.15 -23.88
CA THR A 273 -6.15 9.03 -24.48
C THR A 273 -7.27 8.50 -23.56
N VAL A 274 -7.06 8.49 -22.24
CA VAL A 274 -8.07 8.14 -21.22
C VAL A 274 -9.19 9.19 -21.14
N GLU A 275 -8.86 10.47 -21.02
CA GLU A 275 -9.86 11.55 -20.99
C GLU A 275 -10.68 11.65 -22.29
N ASN A 276 -10.07 11.33 -23.45
CA ASN A 276 -10.78 11.23 -24.73
C ASN A 276 -11.89 10.16 -24.76
N GLN A 277 -11.88 9.17 -23.84
CA GLN A 277 -12.99 8.21 -23.70
C GLN A 277 -14.13 8.73 -22.81
N GLY A 278 -13.96 9.92 -22.22
CA GLY A 278 -14.78 10.37 -21.11
C GLY A 278 -14.51 9.61 -19.81
N ILE A 279 -13.29 9.07 -19.60
CA ILE A 279 -12.85 8.43 -18.35
C ILE A 279 -11.86 9.36 -17.65
N THR A 280 -11.93 9.52 -16.32
CA THR A 280 -11.00 10.38 -15.60
C THR A 280 -9.58 9.77 -15.53
N ALA A 281 -8.57 10.52 -15.93
CA ALA A 281 -7.17 10.17 -15.78
C ALA A 281 -6.62 10.63 -14.42
N ILE A 282 -5.76 9.83 -13.79
CA ILE A 282 -4.97 10.23 -12.62
C ILE A 282 -3.50 9.91 -12.84
N MET A 283 -2.64 10.89 -12.59
CA MET A 283 -1.20 10.71 -12.79
C MET A 283 -0.57 9.93 -11.63
N MET A 284 0.18 8.88 -11.98
CA MET A 284 0.83 7.90 -11.11
C MET A 284 2.36 7.91 -11.30
N PRO A 285 3.06 9.01 -10.92
CA PRO A 285 4.50 9.10 -11.03
C PRO A 285 5.23 8.08 -10.15
N LEU A 286 6.48 7.77 -10.51
CA LEU A 286 7.33 6.86 -9.75
C LEU A 286 7.64 7.41 -8.34
N LYS A 287 7.86 6.49 -7.41
CA LYS A 287 8.25 6.77 -6.01
C LYS A 287 9.66 7.36 -5.96
N PRO A 288 9.87 8.58 -5.42
CA PRO A 288 11.19 9.17 -5.30
C PRO A 288 12.18 8.26 -4.58
N THR A 289 13.41 8.18 -5.09
CA THR A 289 14.46 7.36 -4.48
C THR A 289 14.84 7.88 -3.09
N THR A 290 14.83 9.19 -2.89
CA THR A 290 15.11 9.86 -1.61
C THR A 290 13.89 10.59 -1.01
N TRP A 291 13.85 10.70 0.31
CA TRP A 291 12.91 11.53 1.04
C TRP A 291 13.19 13.02 0.85
N GLY A 292 12.13 13.85 0.84
CA GLY A 292 12.22 15.29 0.67
C GLY A 292 12.51 15.72 -0.76
N ASP A 293 12.19 14.89 -1.75
CA ASP A 293 12.44 15.23 -3.17
C ASP A 293 11.52 16.38 -3.61
N ALA A 294 12.14 17.52 -3.91
CA ALA A 294 11.47 18.74 -4.37
C ALA A 294 11.27 18.79 -5.91
N THR A 295 11.73 17.77 -6.63
CA THR A 295 11.52 17.63 -8.08
C THR A 295 10.04 17.38 -8.37
N LEU A 296 9.46 18.17 -9.27
CA LEU A 296 8.13 17.89 -9.83
C LEU A 296 8.25 16.73 -10.82
N PRO A 297 7.48 15.63 -10.68
CA PRO A 297 7.46 14.56 -11.70
C PRO A 297 7.04 15.03 -13.09
N TYR A 298 6.20 16.06 -13.17
CA TYR A 298 5.75 16.71 -14.40
C TYR A 298 5.73 18.23 -14.21
N PRO A 299 6.08 19.05 -15.21
CA PRO A 299 5.79 20.48 -15.17
C PRO A 299 4.28 20.71 -15.01
N VAL A 300 3.89 21.60 -14.09
CA VAL A 300 2.49 21.92 -13.80
C VAL A 300 1.72 22.32 -15.07
N ALA A 301 2.35 23.13 -15.92
CA ALA A 301 1.76 23.60 -17.18
C ALA A 301 1.39 22.46 -18.14
N ASP A 302 2.16 21.37 -18.14
CA ASP A 302 1.93 20.23 -19.03
C ASP A 302 0.71 19.41 -18.58
N LEU A 303 0.50 19.28 -17.25
CA LEU A 303 -0.72 18.66 -16.70
C LEU A 303 -1.95 19.49 -17.03
N THR A 304 -1.89 20.81 -16.81
CA THR A 304 -3.00 21.72 -17.13
C THR A 304 -3.29 21.76 -18.63
N ALA A 305 -2.27 21.70 -19.49
CA ALA A 305 -2.45 21.65 -20.95
C ALA A 305 -3.03 20.32 -21.44
N ALA A 306 -2.78 19.21 -20.74
CA ALA A 306 -3.37 17.90 -21.01
C ALA A 306 -4.79 17.73 -20.40
N GLY A 307 -5.31 18.72 -19.67
CA GLY A 307 -6.62 18.64 -19.00
C GLY A 307 -6.64 17.76 -17.74
N VAL A 308 -5.49 17.38 -17.21
CA VAL A 308 -5.35 16.46 -16.06
C VAL A 308 -5.79 17.13 -14.77
N GLU A 309 -6.84 16.59 -14.13
CA GLU A 309 -7.35 17.08 -12.85
C GLU A 309 -6.77 16.36 -11.62
N TRP A 310 -6.29 15.11 -11.73
CA TRP A 310 -5.91 14.26 -10.59
C TRP A 310 -4.44 13.81 -10.62
N ILE A 311 -3.80 13.73 -9.45
CA ILE A 311 -2.45 13.16 -9.28
C ILE A 311 -2.26 12.50 -7.91
N ALA A 312 -1.63 11.33 -7.86
CA ALA A 312 -1.29 10.64 -6.60
C ALA A 312 0.23 10.60 -6.39
N LEU A 313 0.71 11.31 -5.37
CA LEU A 313 2.13 11.52 -5.08
C LEU A 313 2.58 10.70 -3.87
N TYR A 314 3.77 10.11 -3.94
CA TYR A 314 4.37 9.43 -2.79
C TYR A 314 4.74 10.40 -1.68
N SER A 315 4.52 10.02 -0.41
CA SER A 315 4.86 10.84 0.77
C SER A 315 6.35 11.18 0.89
N ARG A 316 7.23 10.55 0.09
CA ARG A 316 8.65 10.93 -0.06
C ARG A 316 8.87 12.29 -0.75
N HIS A 317 7.93 12.83 -1.51
CA HIS A 317 8.07 14.18 -2.07
C HIS A 317 8.10 15.25 -0.99
N ALA A 318 8.77 16.37 -1.26
CA ALA A 318 8.72 17.57 -0.43
C ALA A 318 7.33 18.24 -0.48
N ASP A 319 6.97 18.94 0.59
CA ASP A 319 5.69 19.65 0.71
C ASP A 319 5.47 20.71 -0.39
N SER A 320 6.55 21.25 -0.96
CA SER A 320 6.51 22.14 -2.12
C SER A 320 5.94 21.49 -3.39
N VAL A 321 6.14 20.18 -3.59
CA VAL A 321 5.60 19.43 -4.73
C VAL A 321 4.08 19.28 -4.60
N PHE A 322 3.62 18.81 -3.42
CA PHE A 322 2.19 18.73 -3.08
C PHE A 322 1.49 20.09 -3.22
N THR A 323 2.15 21.16 -2.72
CA THR A 323 1.64 22.53 -2.78
C THR A 323 1.54 23.02 -4.23
N ALA A 324 2.56 22.80 -5.06
CA ALA A 324 2.58 23.27 -6.46
C ALA A 324 1.43 22.71 -7.31
N TYR A 325 1.12 21.41 -7.20
CA TYR A 325 -0.02 20.84 -7.93
C TYR A 325 -1.38 21.27 -7.37
N LYS A 326 -1.49 21.38 -6.04
CA LYS A 326 -2.71 21.86 -5.37
C LYS A 326 -3.02 23.33 -5.73
N ASP A 327 -2.01 24.19 -5.76
CA ASP A 327 -2.15 25.61 -6.12
C ASP A 327 -2.48 25.79 -7.62
N ALA A 328 -2.17 24.79 -8.45
CA ALA A 328 -2.61 24.70 -9.85
C ALA A 328 -4.04 24.15 -10.02
N GLY A 329 -4.73 23.81 -8.93
CA GLY A 329 -6.12 23.32 -8.92
C GLY A 329 -6.28 21.80 -8.97
N LEU A 330 -5.20 21.02 -9.05
CA LEU A 330 -5.30 19.56 -9.13
C LEU A 330 -5.75 18.93 -7.80
N GLN A 331 -6.50 17.84 -7.92
CA GLN A 331 -6.88 16.96 -6.84
C GLN A 331 -5.72 16.03 -6.49
N VAL A 332 -4.91 16.44 -5.51
CA VAL A 332 -3.71 15.73 -5.09
C VAL A 332 -4.03 14.69 -3.99
N LEU A 333 -3.64 13.44 -4.19
CA LEU A 333 -3.66 12.37 -3.18
C LEU A 333 -2.23 12.05 -2.70
N MET A 334 -2.06 11.66 -1.44
CA MET A 334 -0.78 11.16 -0.90
C MET A 334 -0.77 9.63 -0.78
N ARG A 335 0.13 8.94 -1.51
CA ARG A 335 0.47 7.51 -1.36
C ARG A 335 1.52 7.36 -0.24
N GLY A 336 1.11 6.84 0.92
CA GLY A 336 1.85 7.03 2.18
C GLY A 336 2.26 5.75 2.94
N THR A 337 2.62 5.96 4.20
CA THR A 337 3.04 4.95 5.19
C THR A 337 1.87 4.36 5.99
N SER A 338 0.64 4.83 5.73
CA SER A 338 -0.60 4.50 6.46
C SER A 338 -0.65 4.96 7.93
N ARG A 339 0.35 5.71 8.42
CA ARG A 339 0.39 6.26 9.78
C ARG A 339 -0.58 7.43 9.97
N GLN A 340 -1.21 7.52 11.13
CA GLN A 340 -2.10 8.64 11.49
C GLN A 340 -1.34 9.99 11.52
N SER A 341 -0.03 9.99 11.75
CA SER A 341 0.83 11.17 11.63
C SER A 341 0.81 11.80 10.22
N GLU A 342 0.49 11.04 9.17
CA GLU A 342 0.33 11.58 7.83
C GLU A 342 -0.96 12.41 7.69
N TYR A 343 -2.03 12.13 8.45
CA TYR A 343 -3.26 12.94 8.43
C TYR A 343 -2.98 14.40 8.81
N THR A 344 -2.11 14.63 9.81
CA THR A 344 -1.66 15.98 10.21
C THR A 344 -0.98 16.70 9.04
N ARG A 345 -0.13 16.01 8.28
CA ARG A 345 0.59 16.57 7.12
C ARG A 345 -0.37 16.84 5.95
N VAL A 346 -1.22 15.88 5.61
CA VAL A 346 -2.24 15.97 4.55
C VAL A 346 -3.20 17.12 4.82
N SER A 347 -3.65 17.27 6.07
CA SER A 347 -4.48 18.40 6.52
C SER A 347 -3.76 19.75 6.46
N ALA A 348 -2.49 19.81 6.87
CA ALA A 348 -1.69 21.04 6.79
C ALA A 348 -1.38 21.47 5.35
N LEU A 349 -1.22 20.50 4.43
CA LEU A 349 -1.06 20.74 2.99
C LEU A 349 -2.38 21.16 2.31
N GLY A 350 -3.54 20.77 2.86
CA GLY A 350 -4.85 21.04 2.25
C GLY A 350 -5.12 20.29 0.94
N ILE A 351 -4.39 19.20 0.69
CA ILE A 351 -4.57 18.33 -0.49
C ILE A 351 -5.83 17.45 -0.35
N ARG A 352 -6.27 16.80 -1.43
CA ARG A 352 -7.59 16.13 -1.48
C ARG A 352 -7.75 14.97 -0.49
N GLY A 353 -6.67 14.24 -0.22
CA GLY A 353 -6.66 13.15 0.76
C GLY A 353 -5.49 12.18 0.57
N VAL A 354 -5.74 10.90 0.82
CA VAL A 354 -4.71 9.84 0.82
C VAL A 354 -5.11 8.59 0.05
N LEU A 355 -4.11 7.78 -0.27
CA LEU A 355 -4.23 6.45 -0.86
C LEU A 355 -3.29 5.51 -0.08
N GLN A 356 -3.84 4.75 0.88
CA GLN A 356 -3.07 4.07 1.94
C GLN A 356 -3.26 2.55 1.92
N PHE A 357 -2.26 1.82 2.39
CA PHE A 357 -2.27 0.35 2.46
C PHE A 357 -3.03 -0.16 3.69
N ASP A 358 -3.02 0.60 4.79
CA ASP A 358 -3.92 0.43 5.95
C ASP A 358 -4.80 1.69 6.12
N PRO A 359 -5.81 1.87 5.25
CA PRO A 359 -6.75 2.98 5.31
C PRO A 359 -7.73 2.86 6.50
N SER A 360 -7.83 1.69 7.15
CA SER A 360 -8.62 1.55 8.36
C SER A 360 -7.92 2.27 9.52
N TYR A 361 -6.64 1.94 9.74
CA TYR A 361 -5.83 2.54 10.78
C TYR A 361 -5.66 4.05 10.60
N TYR A 362 -5.45 4.50 9.35
CA TYR A 362 -5.32 5.93 9.01
C TYR A 362 -6.53 6.77 9.45
N ARG A 363 -7.76 6.25 9.36
CA ARG A 363 -8.98 6.96 9.79
C ARG A 363 -9.08 7.14 11.31
N GLY A 364 -8.28 6.40 12.08
CA GLY A 364 -8.32 6.38 13.54
C GLY A 364 -9.63 5.84 14.12
N PRO A 365 -9.69 5.57 15.44
CA PRO A 365 -10.88 5.05 16.06
C PRO A 365 -12.02 6.07 16.01
N GLY A 366 -13.24 5.62 15.69
CA GLY A 366 -14.41 6.48 15.49
C GLY A 366 -14.82 7.36 16.70
N THR A 367 -14.21 7.16 17.86
CA THR A 367 -14.34 8.00 19.06
C THR A 367 -13.51 9.29 19.03
N VAL A 368 -12.62 9.49 18.04
CA VAL A 368 -11.77 10.70 17.90
C VAL A 368 -12.35 11.65 16.85
N PRO A 369 -13.03 12.76 17.23
CA PRO A 369 -13.71 13.62 16.25
C PRO A 369 -12.76 14.35 15.30
N ALA A 370 -11.51 14.58 15.73
CA ALA A 370 -10.48 15.26 14.94
C ALA A 370 -10.02 14.47 13.70
N LEU A 371 -10.27 13.15 13.66
CA LEU A 371 -10.00 12.25 12.53
C LEU A 371 -11.29 11.91 11.74
N GLY A 372 -12.34 12.72 11.89
CA GLY A 372 -13.61 12.56 11.19
C GLY A 372 -14.54 11.46 11.73
N GLY A 373 -14.12 10.70 12.74
CA GLY A 373 -14.97 9.73 13.45
C GLY A 373 -15.42 8.52 12.63
N ARG A 374 -14.67 8.13 11.59
CA ARG A 374 -15.08 7.09 10.62
C ARG A 374 -14.41 5.72 10.74
N GLY A 375 -13.32 5.58 11.49
CA GLY A 375 -12.55 4.33 11.51
C GLY A 375 -12.92 3.35 12.62
N TYR A 376 -12.22 2.22 12.59
CA TYR A 376 -12.38 0.99 13.35
C TYR A 376 -12.72 1.13 14.85
N ARG A 377 -13.38 0.10 15.38
CA ARG A 377 -13.40 -0.18 16.83
C ARG A 377 -12.05 -0.78 17.19
N MET A 378 -11.50 -0.49 18.39
CA MET A 378 -10.26 -1.15 18.85
C MET A 378 -10.35 -2.65 18.63
N GLU A 379 -9.35 -3.21 17.96
CA GLU A 379 -9.38 -4.61 17.56
C GLU A 379 -8.80 -5.52 18.65
N PHE A 380 -9.10 -6.80 18.50
CA PHE A 380 -8.56 -7.92 19.25
C PHE A 380 -7.02 -7.99 19.23
N ASP A 381 -6.41 -8.77 20.15
CA ASP A 381 -5.01 -9.18 20.00
C ASP A 381 -4.84 -9.96 18.66
N PRO A 382 -4.06 -9.44 17.70
CA PRO A 382 -3.90 -10.09 16.40
C PRO A 382 -3.21 -11.45 16.51
N TRP A 383 -2.37 -11.63 17.53
CA TRP A 383 -1.52 -12.80 17.74
C TRP A 383 -2.19 -13.92 18.53
N GLU A 384 -3.24 -13.62 19.31
CA GLU A 384 -4.20 -14.62 19.80
C GLU A 384 -4.86 -15.34 18.62
N HIS A 385 -5.35 -14.54 17.67
CA HIS A 385 -6.02 -15.01 16.47
C HIS A 385 -5.13 -15.58 15.38
N ARG A 386 -3.86 -15.16 15.31
CA ARG A 386 -2.97 -15.31 14.14
C ARG A 386 -3.47 -14.57 12.89
N ARG A 387 -4.22 -13.47 13.07
CA ARG A 387 -4.69 -12.57 12.01
C ARG A 387 -3.89 -11.25 12.04
N MET A 388 -4.06 -10.40 11.04
CA MET A 388 -3.49 -9.05 11.08
C MET A 388 -4.38 -8.09 11.86
N GLY A 389 -3.74 -7.27 12.71
CA GLY A 389 -4.39 -6.17 13.42
C GLY A 389 -4.19 -4.86 12.67
N THR A 390 -5.25 -4.07 12.61
CA THR A 390 -5.26 -2.69 12.10
C THR A 390 -4.12 -1.90 12.78
N GLY A 391 -3.26 -1.28 11.97
CA GLY A 391 -2.14 -0.47 12.44
C GLY A 391 -0.96 -1.24 13.05
N GLN A 392 -0.83 -2.55 12.80
CA GLN A 392 0.39 -3.31 13.11
C GLN A 392 1.54 -2.90 12.17
N LEU A 393 2.07 -1.68 12.31
CA LEU A 393 3.05 -1.08 11.39
C LEU A 393 4.51 -1.25 11.86
N SER A 394 5.44 -1.35 10.91
CA SER A 394 6.88 -1.44 11.10
C SER A 394 7.64 -0.59 10.07
N PHE A 395 8.95 -0.44 10.22
CA PHE A 395 9.78 0.25 9.22
C PHE A 395 9.67 -0.36 7.81
N HIS A 396 9.41 -1.68 7.69
CA HIS A 396 9.16 -2.32 6.39
C HIS A 396 7.80 -1.93 5.81
N THR A 397 6.73 -1.90 6.62
CA THR A 397 5.40 -1.46 6.14
C THR A 397 5.39 0.01 5.74
N ASP A 398 6.17 0.84 6.43
CA ASP A 398 6.38 2.25 6.09
C ASP A 398 7.06 2.42 4.72
N GLN A 399 7.93 1.48 4.33
CA GLN A 399 8.47 1.43 2.97
C GLN A 399 7.50 0.83 1.94
N GLN A 400 6.25 0.54 2.33
CA GLN A 400 5.20 -0.12 1.53
C GLN A 400 5.53 -1.58 1.17
N LEU A 401 6.29 -2.25 2.03
CA LEU A 401 6.51 -3.70 1.92
C LEU A 401 5.41 -4.43 2.70
N VAL A 402 4.70 -5.35 2.03
CA VAL A 402 3.78 -6.29 2.68
C VAL A 402 4.38 -7.70 2.76
N LEU A 403 5.36 -8.00 1.90
CA LEU A 403 6.16 -9.23 1.91
C LEU A 403 7.62 -8.95 2.27
N ALA A 404 8.24 -9.92 2.94
CA ALA A 404 9.68 -10.06 3.09
C ALA A 404 9.98 -11.56 3.24
N SER A 405 11.21 -11.97 2.94
CA SER A 405 11.63 -13.36 3.15
C SER A 405 11.39 -13.80 4.60
N GLY A 406 10.82 -14.99 4.79
CA GLY A 406 10.51 -15.54 6.11
C GLY A 406 9.50 -14.74 6.95
N GLY A 407 8.67 -13.88 6.34
CA GLY A 407 7.62 -13.13 7.03
C GLY A 407 8.14 -12.02 7.94
N HIS A 408 9.29 -11.42 7.61
CA HIS A 408 9.99 -10.49 8.52
C HIS A 408 9.31 -9.11 8.66
N VAL A 409 8.41 -8.72 7.74
CA VAL A 409 7.80 -7.38 7.65
C VAL A 409 7.25 -6.89 9.00
N ARG A 410 6.40 -7.69 9.65
CA ARG A 410 5.67 -7.31 10.87
C ARG A 410 5.94 -8.28 12.04
N GLY A 411 6.93 -9.17 11.89
CA GLY A 411 6.99 -10.44 12.61
C GLY A 411 6.00 -11.47 12.05
N ARG A 412 6.03 -12.70 12.56
CA ARG A 412 5.17 -13.84 12.14
C ARG A 412 4.56 -14.55 13.35
N THR A 413 3.45 -15.27 13.19
CA THR A 413 2.95 -16.20 14.23
C THR A 413 3.25 -17.65 13.81
N GLU A 414 2.91 -18.66 14.63
CA GLU A 414 3.10 -20.08 14.29
C GLU A 414 2.16 -21.03 15.04
N ASP A 415 2.10 -22.28 14.60
CA ASP A 415 1.19 -23.29 15.15
C ASP A 415 1.45 -23.71 16.59
N ALA A 416 2.74 -23.79 16.97
CA ALA A 416 3.15 -24.41 18.22
C ALA A 416 2.83 -23.56 19.46
N GLU A 417 2.75 -22.23 19.33
CA GLU A 417 2.43 -21.34 20.44
C GLU A 417 1.92 -19.96 19.97
N GLN A 418 0.96 -19.40 20.70
CA GLN A 418 0.49 -18.01 20.57
C GLN A 418 1.63 -16.99 20.69
N GLY A 419 1.55 -15.93 19.88
CA GLY A 419 2.40 -14.74 19.99
C GLY A 419 3.15 -14.41 18.71
N LEU A 420 3.51 -13.13 18.58
CA LEU A 420 4.30 -12.61 17.48
C LEU A 420 5.78 -12.95 17.67
N VAL A 421 6.33 -13.71 16.75
CA VAL A 421 7.76 -13.97 16.60
C VAL A 421 8.41 -12.79 15.89
N LEU A 422 9.30 -12.10 16.60
CA LEU A 422 10.19 -11.09 16.06
C LEU A 422 11.56 -11.75 15.81
N PRO A 423 11.90 -12.10 14.55
CA PRO A 423 13.03 -12.96 14.22
C PRO A 423 14.39 -12.31 14.49
N SER A 424 15.46 -13.12 14.50
CA SER A 424 16.82 -12.61 14.40
C SER A 424 16.97 -11.74 13.14
N GLY A 425 17.62 -10.58 13.25
CA GLY A 425 17.74 -9.60 12.17
C GLY A 425 16.57 -8.61 12.05
N PHE A 426 15.50 -8.75 12.84
CA PHE A 426 14.35 -7.83 12.84
C PHE A 426 14.82 -6.38 13.07
N GLY A 427 14.67 -5.53 12.04
CA GLY A 427 15.18 -4.15 12.01
C GLY A 427 16.33 -3.88 11.03
N ASP A 428 16.87 -4.90 10.36
CA ASP A 428 18.13 -4.90 9.60
C ASP A 428 19.30 -4.25 10.36
N GLY A 429 19.36 -4.44 11.69
CA GLY A 429 20.39 -3.84 12.54
C GLY A 429 20.23 -2.34 12.85
N ARG A 430 19.04 -1.76 12.71
CA ARG A 430 18.71 -0.42 13.21
C ARG A 430 18.30 -0.45 14.70
N ASP A 431 18.71 0.55 15.48
CA ASP A 431 18.13 0.76 16.83
C ASP A 431 16.66 1.20 16.71
N ARG A 432 15.88 0.92 17.75
CA ARG A 432 14.44 1.20 17.88
C ARG A 432 13.55 0.42 16.92
N ALA A 433 14.06 -0.66 16.30
CA ALA A 433 13.26 -1.62 15.55
C ALA A 433 12.09 -2.14 16.41
N ALA A 434 10.87 -1.93 15.93
CA ALA A 434 9.66 -2.02 16.72
C ALA A 434 8.40 -2.15 15.87
N VAL A 435 7.35 -2.75 16.43
CA VAL A 435 6.02 -2.90 15.82
C VAL A 435 5.02 -2.02 16.56
N LEU A 436 4.31 -1.14 15.85
CA LEU A 436 3.24 -0.29 16.37
C LEU A 436 2.06 -1.14 16.85
N CYS A 437 1.52 -0.83 18.03
CA CYS A 437 0.35 -1.54 18.58
C CYS A 437 -0.96 -0.86 18.17
N GLY A 438 -1.17 -0.73 16.85
CA GLY A 438 -2.25 0.08 16.28
C GLY A 438 -3.66 -0.30 16.73
N TRP A 439 -3.92 -1.58 17.03
CA TRP A 439 -5.22 -2.04 17.50
C TRP A 439 -5.60 -1.50 18.90
N GLU A 440 -4.60 -1.11 19.70
CA GLU A 440 -4.72 -0.47 21.03
C GLU A 440 -4.47 1.07 20.98
N CYS A 441 -4.18 1.66 19.81
CA CYS A 441 -3.69 3.04 19.68
C CYS A 441 -4.55 3.90 18.73
N PRO A 442 -4.85 5.18 19.07
CA PRO A 442 -4.47 5.90 20.27
C PRO A 442 -5.21 5.46 21.55
N MET A 443 -4.45 5.28 22.63
CA MET A 443 -4.98 5.04 23.98
C MET A 443 -5.90 6.18 24.43
N ALA A 444 -7.05 5.83 25.02
CA ALA A 444 -8.09 6.79 25.43
C ALA A 444 -7.66 7.72 26.58
N ASN A 445 -6.78 7.27 27.49
CA ASN A 445 -6.24 8.08 28.59
C ASN A 445 -4.70 8.09 28.60
N PRO A 446 -4.04 8.91 27.76
CA PRO A 446 -2.59 8.90 27.61
C PRO A 446 -1.81 9.52 28.80
N THR A 447 -2.50 10.00 29.84
CA THR A 447 -1.88 10.53 31.07
C THR A 447 -1.92 9.56 32.25
N SER A 448 -2.79 8.55 32.22
CA SER A 448 -2.92 7.56 33.29
C SER A 448 -3.42 6.23 32.73
N TYR A 449 -2.54 5.23 32.67
CA TYR A 449 -2.82 3.91 32.06
C TYR A 449 -1.95 2.79 32.61
N THR A 450 -2.40 1.54 32.42
CA THR A 450 -1.58 0.34 32.55
C THR A 450 -1.52 -0.40 31.22
N ILE A 451 -0.32 -0.85 30.81
CA ILE A 451 -0.13 -1.82 29.72
C ILE A 451 0.41 -3.12 30.33
N THR A 452 -0.24 -4.24 30.05
CA THR A 452 0.28 -5.58 30.38
C THR A 452 0.70 -6.30 29.11
N PHE A 453 1.77 -7.10 29.18
CA PHE A 453 2.32 -7.83 28.04
C PHE A 453 3.25 -8.98 28.47
N ASP A 454 3.28 -10.07 27.71
CA ASP A 454 4.22 -11.18 27.88
C ASP A 454 5.41 -11.03 26.91
N LEU A 455 6.65 -11.28 27.37
CA LEU A 455 7.83 -11.46 26.49
C LEU A 455 8.53 -12.80 26.71
N LYS A 456 9.01 -13.40 25.63
CA LYS A 456 9.88 -14.59 25.63
C LYS A 456 11.08 -14.38 24.71
N TRP A 457 12.23 -14.91 25.12
CA TRP A 457 13.41 -15.01 24.27
C TRP A 457 13.47 -16.46 23.75
N ASP A 458 13.23 -16.70 22.46
CA ASP A 458 13.33 -18.05 21.88
C ASP A 458 14.80 -18.46 21.77
N THR A 459 15.65 -17.54 21.30
CA THR A 459 17.10 -17.67 21.36
C THR A 459 17.69 -16.52 22.18
N LEU A 460 18.87 -16.77 22.78
CA LEU A 460 19.63 -15.74 23.46
C LEU A 460 20.60 -15.05 22.50
N SER A 461 20.81 -13.77 22.70
CA SER A 461 21.82 -12.98 22.00
C SER A 461 23.23 -13.32 22.48
N ALA A 462 24.20 -13.13 21.58
CA ALA A 462 25.63 -13.15 21.91
C ALA A 462 26.04 -12.03 22.90
N SER A 463 25.22 -10.96 23.05
CA SER A 463 25.47 -9.89 24.01
C SER A 463 24.34 -9.77 25.03
N ALA A 464 24.60 -10.23 26.25
CA ALA A 464 23.64 -10.19 27.36
C ALA A 464 23.28 -8.76 27.84
N THR A 465 24.00 -7.73 27.37
CA THR A 465 23.86 -6.32 27.79
C THR A 465 23.51 -5.35 26.66
N ALA A 466 23.75 -5.71 25.38
CA ALA A 466 23.31 -4.88 24.25
C ALA A 466 21.85 -5.17 23.86
N ALA A 467 21.51 -6.46 23.71
CA ALA A 467 20.19 -6.89 23.29
C ALA A 467 19.12 -6.56 24.33
N ARG A 468 17.96 -6.08 23.84
CA ARG A 468 16.79 -5.74 24.68
C ARG A 468 15.47 -6.03 23.97
N MET A 469 14.44 -6.31 24.76
CA MET A 469 13.03 -6.29 24.34
C MET A 469 12.23 -5.44 25.32
N GLY A 470 11.13 -4.84 24.88
CA GLY A 470 10.29 -4.00 25.74
C GLY A 470 9.26 -3.20 24.96
N LEU A 471 8.94 -1.99 25.45
CA LEU A 471 8.04 -1.05 24.79
C LEU A 471 8.70 0.32 24.61
N LEU A 472 8.44 0.95 23.46
CA LEU A 472 8.49 2.41 23.32
C LEU A 472 7.08 2.96 23.59
N PHE A 473 6.93 3.99 24.40
CA PHE A 473 5.60 4.44 24.86
C PHE A 473 5.53 5.93 25.21
N GLY A 474 4.30 6.45 25.29
CA GLY A 474 4.02 7.84 25.64
C GLY A 474 4.25 8.84 24.51
N ALA A 475 4.39 8.39 23.26
CA ALA A 475 4.59 9.27 22.11
C ALA A 475 3.28 9.96 21.72
N VAL A 476 3.38 11.24 21.32
CA VAL A 476 2.23 12.10 20.99
C VAL A 476 1.64 11.79 19.61
N THR A 477 2.42 11.18 18.72
CA THR A 477 2.00 10.67 17.41
C THR A 477 2.55 9.26 17.20
N ASP A 478 2.01 8.55 16.22
CA ASP A 478 2.52 7.26 15.74
C ASP A 478 3.62 7.40 14.67
N ALA A 479 4.27 8.56 14.57
CA ALA A 479 5.40 8.78 13.67
C ALA A 479 6.50 7.73 13.90
N ASP A 480 7.26 7.39 12.85
CA ASP A 480 8.19 6.26 12.94
C ASP A 480 9.25 6.48 14.05
N PRO A 481 9.49 5.48 14.92
CA PRO A 481 10.40 5.64 16.05
C PRO A 481 11.85 5.30 15.71
N TYR A 482 12.20 5.00 14.45
CA TYR A 482 13.42 4.28 14.11
C TYR A 482 14.67 5.15 14.19
N SER A 483 15.84 4.54 14.40
CA SER A 483 17.12 5.24 14.20
C SER A 483 17.51 5.15 12.73
N TRP A 484 17.20 6.18 11.95
CA TRP A 484 17.64 6.33 10.56
C TRP A 484 19.06 6.91 10.51
N PRO A 485 20.12 6.11 10.24
CA PRO A 485 21.49 6.61 10.21
C PRO A 485 21.68 7.53 8.99
N GLN A 486 22.01 8.80 9.21
CA GLN A 486 22.11 9.78 8.13
C GLN A 486 23.38 9.60 7.26
N ASN A 487 24.39 8.90 7.78
CA ASN A 487 25.69 8.68 7.13
C ASN A 487 25.88 7.25 6.59
N ASP A 488 24.85 6.41 6.62
CA ASP A 488 24.91 5.02 6.15
C ASP A 488 23.91 4.81 4.99
N PRO A 489 24.38 4.79 3.73
CA PRO A 489 23.52 4.63 2.56
C PRO A 489 23.01 3.19 2.37
N VAL A 490 23.49 2.21 3.14
CA VAL A 490 23.00 0.82 3.09
C VAL A 490 21.83 0.65 4.08
N ALA A 491 21.96 1.21 5.28
CA ALA A 491 20.89 1.19 6.28
C ALA A 491 19.81 2.26 6.04
N ASN A 492 20.14 3.38 5.38
CA ASN A 492 19.21 4.46 5.03
C ASN A 492 19.35 4.92 3.55
N PRO A 493 19.12 4.03 2.56
CA PRO A 493 19.28 4.37 1.14
C PRO A 493 18.34 5.49 0.68
N ALA A 494 17.15 5.56 1.30
CA ALA A 494 16.15 6.58 0.99
C ALA A 494 16.41 7.94 1.67
N LYS A 495 17.49 8.09 2.45
CA LYS A 495 17.80 9.33 3.21
C LYS A 495 16.60 9.83 4.04
N VAL A 496 15.88 8.91 4.67
CA VAL A 496 14.80 9.24 5.60
C VAL A 496 15.40 10.13 6.71
N PRO A 497 14.80 11.29 7.04
CA PRO A 497 15.37 12.22 7.98
C PRO A 497 15.50 11.60 9.38
N ALA A 498 16.40 12.15 10.19
CA ALA A 498 16.54 11.75 11.58
C ALA A 498 15.29 12.19 12.39
N ILE A 499 14.33 11.28 12.54
CA ILE A 499 13.17 11.47 13.41
C ILE A 499 13.61 11.28 14.86
N THR A 500 13.33 12.27 15.71
CA THR A 500 13.46 12.14 17.16
C THR A 500 12.19 11.48 17.73
N PRO A 501 12.28 10.29 18.34
CA PRO A 501 11.16 9.70 19.04
C PRO A 501 10.95 10.43 20.36
N ASN A 502 9.95 11.30 20.45
CA ASN A 502 9.56 11.97 21.68
C ASN A 502 8.78 11.01 22.60
N CYS A 503 9.49 10.05 23.19
CA CYS A 503 8.91 8.94 23.96
C CYS A 503 9.82 8.44 25.10
N TYR A 504 9.29 7.48 25.86
CA TYR A 504 10.06 6.65 26.79
C TYR A 504 10.30 5.25 26.23
N ARG A 505 11.25 4.55 26.87
CA ARG A 505 11.52 3.12 26.67
C ARG A 505 11.46 2.40 28.02
N VAL A 506 10.66 1.34 28.12
CA VAL A 506 10.84 0.28 29.13
C VAL A 506 11.50 -0.91 28.47
N TYR A 507 12.42 -1.58 29.16
CA TYR A 507 13.16 -2.69 28.57
C TYR A 507 13.55 -3.78 29.58
N GLN A 508 13.70 -4.99 29.06
CA GLN A 508 14.40 -6.13 29.66
C GLN A 508 15.65 -6.44 28.83
N ARG A 509 16.81 -6.51 29.48
CA ARG A 509 18.06 -7.08 28.93
C ARG A 509 18.20 -8.56 29.29
N GLN A 510 18.93 -9.32 28.48
CA GLN A 510 19.14 -10.75 28.72
C GLN A 510 19.85 -11.06 30.06
N ASN A 511 20.74 -10.19 30.53
CA ASN A 511 21.38 -10.30 31.85
C ASN A 511 20.41 -10.20 33.05
N GLY A 512 19.14 -9.87 32.84
CA GLY A 512 18.13 -9.70 33.89
C GLY A 512 17.91 -8.25 34.34
N GLU A 513 18.64 -7.27 33.82
CA GLU A 513 18.39 -5.85 34.07
C GLU A 513 17.07 -5.41 33.41
N ILE A 514 16.19 -4.80 34.21
CA ILE A 514 15.06 -3.99 33.72
C ILE A 514 15.34 -2.51 33.90
N GLY A 515 14.79 -1.67 33.03
CA GLY A 515 14.97 -0.22 33.14
C GLY A 515 13.89 0.62 32.47
N ILE A 516 13.84 1.88 32.89
CA ILE A 516 13.06 2.98 32.30
C ILE A 516 14.06 4.02 31.79
N GLY A 517 13.91 4.46 30.55
CA GLY A 517 14.65 5.61 30.00
C GLY A 517 13.77 6.50 29.13
N ARG A 518 14.27 7.71 28.85
CA ARG A 518 13.60 8.77 28.09
C ARG A 518 14.46 9.18 26.91
N PHE A 519 13.84 9.35 25.74
CA PHE A 519 14.43 10.11 24.65
C PHE A 519 14.08 11.59 24.81
N ALA A 520 15.05 12.49 24.70
CA ALA A 520 14.81 13.92 24.63
C ALA A 520 14.63 14.37 23.17
N ALA A 521 14.16 15.61 22.95
CA ALA A 521 13.82 16.15 21.63
C ALA A 521 15.03 16.32 20.67
N ASP A 522 16.25 16.20 21.17
CA ASP A 522 17.50 16.13 20.40
C ASP A 522 17.91 14.70 19.99
N GLY A 523 17.10 13.69 20.36
CA GLY A 523 17.38 12.27 20.13
C GLY A 523 18.26 11.61 21.20
N SER A 524 18.76 12.36 22.18
CA SER A 524 19.59 11.80 23.25
C SER A 524 18.78 10.89 24.18
N TYR A 525 19.40 9.80 24.66
CA TYR A 525 18.76 8.81 25.52
C TYR A 525 19.26 8.94 26.96
N THR A 526 18.37 9.32 27.88
CA THR A 526 18.63 9.37 29.33
C THR A 526 18.07 8.13 29.99
N LEU A 527 18.90 7.40 30.75
CA LEU A 527 18.43 6.32 31.62
C LEU A 527 17.89 6.93 32.92
N LEU A 528 16.61 6.70 33.23
CA LEU A 528 15.95 7.30 34.40
C LEU A 528 16.06 6.41 35.64
N ALA A 529 15.87 5.10 35.49
CA ALA A 529 15.97 4.14 36.58
C ALA A 529 16.23 2.72 36.05
N THR A 530 16.94 1.89 36.83
CA THR A 530 17.16 0.46 36.54
C THR A 530 16.99 -0.41 37.79
N ARG A 531 16.78 -1.71 37.58
CA ARG A 531 16.83 -2.74 38.63
C ARG A 531 17.32 -4.06 38.08
N THR A 532 18.20 -4.73 38.83
CA THR A 532 18.58 -6.11 38.54
C THR A 532 17.45 -7.08 38.93
N SER A 533 17.07 -7.96 38.02
CA SER A 533 16.30 -9.18 38.27
C SER A 533 17.11 -10.39 37.78
N PRO A 534 16.71 -11.65 38.04
CA PRO A 534 17.40 -12.82 37.51
C PRO A 534 17.50 -12.78 35.97
N ALA A 535 18.55 -13.37 35.40
CA ALA A 535 18.73 -13.44 33.95
C ALA A 535 17.51 -14.06 33.23
N VAL A 536 17.32 -13.73 31.95
CA VAL A 536 16.29 -14.39 31.12
C VAL A 536 16.78 -15.76 30.69
N SER A 537 15.85 -16.70 30.54
CA SER A 537 16.13 -18.05 30.02
C SER A 537 15.49 -18.21 28.65
N ALA A 538 16.17 -18.91 27.74
CA ALA A 538 15.59 -19.28 26.44
C ALA A 538 14.29 -20.10 26.64
N GLY A 539 13.29 -19.86 25.80
CA GLY A 539 12.01 -20.57 25.82
C GLY A 539 11.06 -20.18 26.95
N VAL A 540 11.42 -19.27 27.85
CA VAL A 540 10.62 -18.93 29.04
C VAL A 540 9.90 -17.58 28.88
N TRP A 541 8.57 -17.59 28.96
CA TRP A 541 7.76 -16.39 29.07
C TRP A 541 7.93 -15.69 30.42
N ASN A 542 7.87 -14.37 30.39
CA ASN A 542 7.86 -13.50 31.55
C ASN A 542 6.77 -12.45 31.30
N THR A 543 5.96 -12.15 32.30
CA THR A 543 4.89 -11.14 32.20
C THR A 543 5.42 -9.80 32.67
N TYR A 544 4.99 -8.73 32.02
CA TYR A 544 5.40 -7.36 32.30
C TYR A 544 4.18 -6.46 32.45
N GLU A 545 4.35 -5.43 33.27
CA GLU A 545 3.32 -4.48 33.66
C GLU A 545 3.98 -3.08 33.67
N LEU A 546 3.50 -2.20 32.80
CA LEU A 546 3.88 -0.80 32.73
C LEU A 546 2.70 0.04 33.23
N VAL A 547 2.86 0.67 34.39
CA VAL A 547 1.90 1.63 34.95
C VAL A 547 2.45 3.03 34.73
N VAL A 548 1.64 3.90 34.12
CA VAL A 548 1.93 5.33 33.92
C VAL A 548 0.87 6.14 34.65
N THR A 549 1.30 7.09 35.47
CA THR A 549 0.45 8.16 36.04
C THR A 549 0.89 9.51 35.47
N ALA A 550 0.22 10.59 35.85
CA ALA A 550 0.58 11.94 35.40
C ALA A 550 2.04 12.32 35.72
N ASP A 551 2.59 11.81 36.83
CA ASP A 551 3.89 12.16 37.41
C ASP A 551 4.92 11.01 37.47
N GLN A 552 4.45 9.76 37.44
CA GLN A 552 5.27 8.57 37.68
C GLN A 552 5.16 7.56 36.53
N ILE A 553 6.23 6.80 36.36
CA ILE A 553 6.32 5.62 35.48
C ILE A 553 6.84 4.47 36.34
N THR A 554 6.11 3.37 36.38
CA THR A 554 6.48 2.15 37.10
C THR A 554 6.46 0.97 36.16
N PHE A 555 7.57 0.22 36.10
CA PHE A 555 7.73 -0.95 35.26
C PHE A 555 8.05 -2.18 36.11
N THR A 556 7.23 -3.21 36.01
CA THR A 556 7.38 -4.46 36.75
C THR A 556 7.56 -5.64 35.80
N ARG A 557 8.57 -6.47 36.07
CA ARG A 557 8.61 -7.87 35.61
C ARG A 557 7.99 -8.77 36.68
N VAL A 558 7.05 -9.61 36.28
CA VAL A 558 6.49 -10.70 37.07
C VAL A 558 7.09 -12.02 36.57
N ARG A 559 7.71 -12.78 37.47
CA ARG A 559 8.24 -14.12 37.17
C ARG A 559 7.14 -15.17 37.36
N SER A 560 7.32 -16.36 36.79
CA SER A 560 6.35 -17.48 36.87
C SER A 560 6.10 -18.01 38.28
N ASP A 561 6.97 -17.67 39.24
CA ASP A 561 6.78 -17.94 40.68
C ASP A 561 6.08 -16.78 41.43
N GLY A 562 5.55 -15.79 40.70
CA GLY A 562 4.91 -14.59 41.24
C GLY A 562 5.87 -13.50 41.71
N THR A 563 7.19 -13.72 41.67
CA THR A 563 8.17 -12.71 42.13
C THR A 563 8.11 -11.46 41.25
N ARG A 564 7.82 -10.31 41.86
CA ARG A 564 7.75 -9.00 41.20
C ARG A 564 9.06 -8.23 41.36
N HIS A 565 9.66 -7.85 40.24
CA HIS A 565 10.82 -6.95 40.17
C HIS A 565 10.36 -5.62 39.55
N THR A 566 10.25 -4.59 40.38
CA THR A 566 9.69 -3.29 39.98
C THR A 566 10.75 -2.20 39.99
N VAL A 567 10.78 -1.36 38.95
CA VAL A 567 11.58 -0.14 38.84
C VAL A 567 10.65 1.04 38.58
N THR A 568 10.96 2.20 39.14
CA THR A 568 10.08 3.38 39.12
C THR A 568 10.90 4.64 38.84
N ALA A 569 10.36 5.56 38.04
CA ALA A 569 10.90 6.88 37.76
C ALA A 569 9.81 7.95 37.89
N ALA A 570 10.17 9.13 38.42
CA ALA A 570 9.31 10.31 38.42
C ALA A 570 9.70 11.21 37.24
N ASP A 571 8.86 11.25 36.20
CA ASP A 571 9.12 12.00 34.97
C ASP A 571 7.79 12.29 34.23
N THR A 572 7.53 13.55 33.92
CA THR A 572 6.30 14.07 33.30
C THR A 572 6.42 14.37 31.80
N THR A 573 7.62 14.26 31.22
CA THR A 573 7.98 14.85 29.92
C THR A 573 7.05 14.45 28.76
N TRP A 574 6.67 13.18 28.67
CA TRP A 574 5.87 12.65 27.55
C TRP A 574 4.61 11.95 28.07
N ARG A 575 3.44 12.25 27.53
CA ARG A 575 2.14 11.61 27.88
C ARG A 575 1.22 11.56 26.67
N GLY A 576 1.71 10.95 25.60
CA GLY A 576 0.98 10.70 24.36
C GLY A 576 0.40 9.28 24.25
N ALA A 577 -0.44 9.09 23.23
CA ALA A 577 -1.38 7.97 23.12
C ALA A 577 -0.86 6.74 22.36
N TYR A 578 0.40 6.74 21.91
CA TYR A 578 0.95 5.68 21.04
C TYR A 578 2.09 4.91 21.71
N PHE A 579 2.14 3.60 21.43
CA PHE A 579 3.20 2.69 21.88
C PHE A 579 3.53 1.59 20.86
N TRP A 580 4.73 1.03 20.96
CA TRP A 580 5.28 0.00 20.08
C TRP A 580 5.95 -1.09 20.91
N VAL A 581 5.87 -2.35 20.47
CA VAL A 581 6.76 -3.41 20.98
C VAL A 581 8.13 -3.25 20.34
N GLU A 582 9.17 -3.05 21.15
CA GLU A 582 10.55 -2.90 20.72
C GLU A 582 11.34 -4.21 20.83
N LYS A 583 12.16 -4.48 19.83
CA LYS A 583 13.23 -5.48 19.88
C LYS A 583 14.51 -4.89 19.29
N THR A 584 15.50 -4.62 20.12
CA THR A 584 16.80 -4.09 19.68
C THR A 584 17.88 -5.16 19.71
N GLU A 585 18.54 -5.37 18.57
CA GLU A 585 19.73 -6.24 18.44
C GLU A 585 21.05 -5.45 18.40
N SER A 586 21.00 -4.16 18.06
CA SER A 586 22.13 -3.29 17.79
C SER A 586 21.91 -1.87 18.33
N THR A 587 22.99 -1.20 18.69
CA THR A 587 23.06 0.26 18.71
C THR A 587 23.63 0.75 17.38
N THR A 588 23.20 1.93 16.91
CA THR A 588 23.67 2.52 15.64
C THR A 588 25.20 2.57 15.60
N GLY A 589 25.81 2.00 14.55
CA GLY A 589 27.27 1.85 14.42
C GLY A 589 27.89 0.66 15.18
N SER A 590 27.08 -0.29 15.67
CA SER A 590 27.54 -1.52 16.34
C SER A 590 27.05 -2.78 15.63
N THR A 591 27.84 -3.85 15.62
CA THR A 591 27.44 -5.16 15.07
C THR A 591 26.14 -5.67 15.71
N ALA A 592 25.17 -6.08 14.90
CA ALA A 592 23.91 -6.63 15.39
C ALA A 592 24.12 -7.96 16.13
N THR A 593 23.54 -8.06 17.32
CA THR A 593 23.67 -9.21 18.22
C THR A 593 22.39 -10.05 18.17
N GLY A 594 22.19 -10.67 17.00
CA GLY A 594 20.95 -11.31 16.57
C GLY A 594 20.33 -12.31 17.56
N PHE A 595 19.01 -12.26 17.71
CA PHE A 595 18.23 -13.20 18.53
C PHE A 595 16.76 -13.25 18.10
N THR A 596 16.06 -14.34 18.38
CA THR A 596 14.61 -14.44 18.15
C THR A 596 13.86 -14.18 19.45
N GLY A 597 12.94 -13.22 19.44
CA GLY A 597 12.07 -12.88 20.56
C GLY A 597 10.60 -13.08 20.23
N ARG A 598 9.74 -13.12 21.25
CA ARG A 598 8.28 -13.09 21.10
C ARG A 598 7.60 -12.11 22.04
N VAL A 599 6.43 -11.64 21.62
CA VAL A 599 5.45 -10.91 22.41
C VAL A 599 4.06 -11.54 22.26
N ARG A 600 3.22 -11.46 23.29
CA ARG A 600 1.77 -11.75 23.23
C ARG A 600 1.03 -11.03 24.35
N ASN A 601 -0.30 -11.11 24.36
CA ASN A 601 -1.15 -10.64 25.47
C ASN A 601 -0.92 -9.14 25.77
N VAL A 602 -0.67 -8.34 24.73
CA VAL A 602 -0.54 -6.89 24.85
C VAL A 602 -1.93 -6.30 24.97
N SER A 603 -2.18 -5.59 26.06
CA SER A 603 -3.46 -4.92 26.33
C SER A 603 -3.28 -3.67 27.18
N TYR A 604 -4.13 -2.66 26.94
CA TYR A 604 -4.19 -1.41 27.70
C TYR A 604 -5.48 -1.30 28.56
N THR A 605 -5.34 -0.75 29.77
CA THR A 605 -6.44 -0.35 30.68
C THR A 605 -6.20 1.02 31.32
#